data_AF-S6BS33-F1
#
_entry.id   AF-S6BS33-F1
#
_cell.length_a   1.000
_cell.length_b   1.000
_cell.length_c   1.000
_cell.angle_alpha   90.00
_cell.angle_beta   90.00
_cell.angle_gamma   90.00
#
_symmetry.space_group_name_H-M   'P 1'
#
loop_
_entity.id
_entity.type
_entity.pdbx_description
1 polymer ?
#
loop_
_entity_poly.entity_id
_entity_poly.type
_entity_poly.pdbx_seq_one_letter_code
_entity_poly.pdbx_strand_id
1 'polypeptide(L)'
;MTYAILLEHVAFEQITLWILGFSVINFARLFLAWHELQHFDEHPLHSARRYALGALAGGSCWGSLMLFHDPNMPVAVQLMMITTLVCLPPASLPSNAVHPPTFLAFALPIFVSLVSWGVFLAPGNNLAFTVVAIIYAGLILASGLRYALVLRDNLVRNAENRRLLRNVKEINSRLLRFAYQDPLTKLSNRRRFDEYADRLLQQAQNNGLELSLVLIDIDNFKEVNDTLGHEAGDRLLRIVAKRITTVSRHTELLTLERFEAARIGGDEFVVLYLGTPGEMHADAIAQRVLEAIQQPLELCGKTFAPRVSIGVAWIGARPMTWRHCCARPMPPCIAPSRPAGIASSITPATRACTSSMAARGPESPQHWPAHPTVW
;
A
#
# COMPACT_ATOMS: atom_id res chain seq x y z
N MET A 1 -18.02 -46.26 9.53
CA MET A 1 -19.15 -46.85 10.28
C MET A 1 -20.43 -46.83 9.43
N THR A 2 -20.84 -45.68 8.87
CA THR A 2 -21.99 -45.51 7.95
C THR A 2 -22.01 -46.49 6.77
N TYR A 3 -20.86 -46.71 6.13
CA TYR A 3 -20.71 -47.61 4.97
C TYR A 3 -20.96 -49.08 5.30
N ALA A 4 -20.51 -49.55 6.47
CA ALA A 4 -20.68 -50.95 6.88
C ALA A 4 -22.15 -51.29 7.14
N ILE A 5 -22.89 -50.37 7.77
CA ILE A 5 -24.32 -50.51 8.07
C ILE A 5 -25.17 -50.49 6.79
N LEU A 6 -24.78 -49.70 5.79
CA LEU A 6 -25.47 -49.66 4.49
C LEU A 6 -25.30 -50.97 3.71
N LEU A 7 -24.13 -51.61 3.77
CA LEU A 7 -23.85 -52.87 3.08
C LEU A 7 -24.62 -54.07 3.63
N GLU A 8 -25.12 -53.99 4.87
CA GLU A 8 -26.00 -55.02 5.44
C GLU A 8 -27.39 -55.02 4.79
N HIS A 9 -27.79 -53.91 4.16
CA HIS A 9 -29.15 -53.72 3.65
C HIS A 9 -29.24 -53.31 2.17
N VAL A 10 -28.12 -52.93 1.55
CA VAL A 10 -28.05 -52.53 0.14
C VAL A 10 -26.95 -53.32 -0.54
N ALA A 11 -27.24 -53.82 -1.75
CA ALA A 11 -26.28 -54.63 -2.50
C ALA A 11 -24.97 -53.86 -2.74
N PHE A 12 -23.84 -54.52 -2.50
CA PHE A 12 -22.51 -53.94 -2.68
C PHE A 12 -22.31 -53.33 -4.08
N GLU A 13 -22.84 -53.99 -5.11
CA GLU A 13 -22.77 -53.52 -6.50
C GLU A 13 -23.47 -52.17 -6.70
N GLN A 14 -24.63 -51.98 -6.07
CA GLN A 14 -25.41 -50.74 -6.17
C GLN A 14 -24.69 -49.56 -5.51
N ILE A 15 -24.14 -49.77 -4.31
CA ILE A 15 -23.37 -48.74 -3.60
C ILE A 15 -22.09 -48.40 -4.37
N THR A 16 -21.40 -49.42 -4.90
CA THR A 16 -20.17 -49.21 -5.68
C THR A 16 -20.45 -48.41 -6.95
N LEU A 17 -21.51 -48.75 -7.68
CA LEU A 17 -21.94 -48.01 -8.86
C LEU A 17 -22.30 -46.56 -8.52
N TRP A 18 -22.97 -46.33 -7.39
CA TRP A 18 -23.34 -45.00 -6.92
C TRP A 18 -22.12 -44.15 -6.55
N ILE A 19 -21.16 -44.71 -5.80
CA ILE A 19 -19.90 -44.03 -5.46
C ILE A 19 -19.09 -43.71 -6.73
N LEU A 20 -19.04 -44.63 -7.69
CA LEU A 20 -18.34 -44.42 -8.96
C LEU A 20 -19.01 -43.30 -9.78
N GLY A 21 -20.34 -43.32 -9.89
CA GLY A 21 -21.10 -42.26 -10.55
C GLY A 21 -20.90 -40.90 -9.88
N PHE A 22 -20.95 -40.85 -8.56
CA PHE A 22 -20.65 -39.65 -7.77
C PHE A 22 -19.23 -39.14 -8.04
N SER A 23 -18.25 -40.03 -8.04
CA SER A 23 -16.85 -39.69 -8.30
C SER A 23 -16.67 -39.10 -9.70
N VAL A 24 -17.26 -39.73 -10.72
CA VAL A 24 -17.23 -39.23 -12.11
C VAL A 24 -17.84 -37.83 -12.21
N ILE A 25 -19.00 -37.59 -11.58
CA ILE A 25 -19.64 -36.26 -11.57
C ILE A 25 -18.72 -35.23 -10.91
N ASN A 26 -18.09 -35.54 -9.78
CA ASN A 26 -17.20 -34.59 -9.11
C ASN A 26 -15.90 -34.34 -9.88
N PHE A 27 -15.31 -35.36 -10.49
CA PHE A 27 -14.15 -35.18 -11.38
C PHE A 27 -14.49 -34.31 -12.58
N ALA A 28 -15.65 -34.54 -13.22
CA ALA A 28 -16.11 -33.70 -14.32
C ALA A 28 -16.34 -32.25 -13.86
N ARG A 29 -16.93 -32.03 -12.68
CA ARG A 29 -17.12 -30.69 -12.10
C ARG A 29 -15.79 -30.00 -11.79
N LEU A 30 -14.83 -30.71 -11.21
CA LEU A 30 -13.50 -30.18 -10.91
C LEU A 30 -12.75 -29.83 -12.19
N PHE A 31 -12.81 -30.69 -13.21
CA PHE A 31 -12.20 -30.44 -14.52
C PHE A 31 -12.81 -29.21 -15.20
N LEU A 32 -14.15 -29.09 -15.22
CA LEU A 32 -14.84 -27.93 -15.76
C LEU A 32 -14.49 -26.66 -14.98
N ALA A 33 -14.46 -26.70 -13.64
CA ALA A 33 -14.07 -25.56 -12.83
C ALA A 33 -12.62 -25.14 -13.13
N TRP A 34 -11.69 -26.08 -13.25
CA TRP A 34 -10.31 -25.81 -13.62
C TRP A 34 -10.21 -25.18 -15.01
N HIS A 35 -10.91 -25.72 -16.01
CA HIS A 35 -10.92 -25.20 -17.37
C HIS A 35 -11.51 -23.77 -17.45
N GLU A 36 -12.61 -23.52 -16.74
CA GLU A 36 -13.28 -22.21 -16.69
C GLU A 36 -12.44 -21.16 -15.94
N LEU A 37 -11.70 -21.56 -14.90
CA LEU A 37 -10.79 -20.64 -14.20
C LEU A 37 -9.68 -20.10 -15.10
N GLN A 38 -9.28 -20.84 -16.14
CA GLN A 38 -8.29 -20.37 -17.13
C GLN A 38 -8.87 -19.37 -18.13
N HIS A 39 -10.21 -19.32 -18.30
CA HIS A 39 -10.89 -18.53 -19.34
C HIS A 39 -12.01 -17.64 -18.75
N PHE A 40 -11.95 -17.35 -17.44
CA PHE A 40 -13.07 -16.78 -16.69
C PHE A 40 -13.51 -15.39 -17.17
N ASP A 41 -12.58 -14.63 -17.75
CA ASP A 41 -12.80 -13.22 -18.09
C ASP A 41 -13.70 -12.99 -19.32
N GLU A 42 -13.97 -14.01 -20.13
CA GLU A 42 -14.69 -13.81 -21.40
C GLU A 42 -16.23 -13.92 -21.24
N HIS A 43 -16.75 -14.87 -20.43
CA HIS A 43 -18.18 -15.20 -20.40
C HIS A 43 -18.71 -15.69 -19.02
N PRO A 44 -18.78 -14.83 -17.99
CA PRO A 44 -19.07 -15.24 -16.62
C PRO A 44 -20.45 -15.91 -16.41
N LEU A 45 -21.47 -15.50 -17.18
CA LEU A 45 -22.81 -16.11 -17.10
C LEU A 45 -22.85 -17.53 -17.66
N HIS A 46 -22.03 -17.84 -18.67
CA HIS A 46 -21.96 -19.19 -19.25
C HIS A 46 -21.28 -20.15 -18.27
N SER A 47 -20.17 -19.73 -17.66
CA SER A 47 -19.47 -20.49 -16.63
C SER A 47 -20.39 -20.73 -15.42
N ALA A 48 -21.16 -19.73 -14.98
CA ALA A 48 -22.13 -19.87 -13.89
C ALA A 48 -23.24 -20.90 -14.22
N ARG A 49 -23.76 -20.90 -15.46
CA ARG A 49 -24.75 -21.90 -15.91
C ARG A 49 -24.17 -23.31 -15.94
N ARG A 50 -22.95 -23.49 -16.47
CA ARG A 50 -22.25 -24.79 -16.47
C ARG A 50 -22.02 -25.30 -15.05
N TYR A 51 -21.60 -24.41 -14.15
CA TYR A 51 -21.45 -24.74 -12.74
C TYR A 51 -22.79 -25.14 -12.08
N ALA A 52 -23.89 -24.45 -12.40
CA ALA A 52 -25.23 -24.81 -11.94
C ALA A 52 -25.70 -26.18 -12.47
N LEU A 53 -25.41 -26.53 -13.72
CA LEU A 53 -25.69 -27.86 -14.28
C LEU A 53 -24.90 -28.96 -13.56
N GLY A 54 -23.62 -28.73 -13.27
CA GLY A 54 -22.83 -29.65 -12.46
C GLY A 54 -23.37 -29.79 -11.03
N ALA A 55 -23.82 -28.69 -10.42
CA ALA A 55 -24.46 -28.69 -9.11
C ALA A 55 -25.78 -29.48 -9.11
N LEU A 56 -26.58 -29.38 -10.19
CA LEU A 56 -27.78 -30.19 -10.39
C LEU A 56 -27.45 -31.67 -10.45
N ALA A 57 -26.46 -32.06 -11.25
CA ALA A 57 -26.02 -33.46 -11.33
C ALA A 57 -25.55 -34.00 -9.96
N GLY A 58 -24.79 -33.19 -9.22
CA GLY A 58 -24.35 -33.54 -7.86
C GLY A 58 -25.51 -33.67 -6.87
N GLY A 59 -26.46 -32.74 -6.89
CA GLY A 59 -27.66 -32.77 -6.05
C GLY A 59 -28.54 -33.99 -6.35
N SER A 60 -28.77 -34.29 -7.62
CA SER A 60 -29.53 -35.48 -8.06
C SER A 60 -28.84 -36.79 -7.68
N CYS A 61 -27.50 -36.85 -7.77
CA CYS A 61 -26.73 -38.01 -7.35
C CYS A 61 -26.84 -38.24 -5.83
N TRP A 62 -26.79 -37.18 -5.01
CA TRP A 62 -27.08 -37.32 -3.58
C TRP A 62 -28.52 -37.74 -3.31
N GLY A 63 -29.49 -37.11 -3.98
CA GLY A 63 -30.91 -37.45 -3.82
C GLY A 63 -31.25 -38.89 -4.21
N SER A 64 -30.53 -39.48 -5.17
CA SER A 64 -30.77 -40.87 -5.57
C SER A 64 -30.44 -41.90 -4.48
N LEU A 65 -29.76 -41.51 -3.39
CA LEU A 65 -29.58 -42.34 -2.20
C LEU A 65 -30.92 -42.87 -1.65
N MET A 66 -32.00 -42.09 -1.77
CA MET A 66 -33.35 -42.49 -1.33
C MET A 66 -33.98 -43.61 -2.17
N LEU A 67 -33.42 -43.93 -3.34
CA LEU A 67 -33.90 -45.04 -4.17
C LEU A 67 -33.47 -46.41 -3.64
N PHE A 68 -32.42 -46.48 -2.80
CA PHE A 68 -31.96 -47.74 -2.18
C PHE A 68 -32.78 -48.17 -0.97
N HIS A 69 -34.01 -47.67 -0.84
CA HIS A 69 -34.90 -48.01 0.27
C HIS A 69 -35.50 -49.42 0.11
N ASP A 70 -35.39 -50.22 1.16
CA ASP A 70 -36.12 -51.48 1.33
C ASP A 70 -37.19 -51.28 2.43
N PRO A 71 -38.46 -51.69 2.23
CA PRO A 71 -39.51 -51.66 3.26
C PRO A 71 -39.13 -52.33 4.59
N ASN A 72 -38.21 -53.31 4.57
CA ASN A 72 -37.74 -54.03 5.77
C ASN A 72 -36.52 -53.37 6.43
N MET A 73 -36.02 -52.26 5.88
CA MET A 73 -34.83 -51.59 6.37
C MET A 73 -35.05 -51.02 7.80
N PRO A 74 -34.13 -51.26 8.76
CA PRO A 74 -34.26 -50.74 10.11
C PRO A 74 -34.36 -49.22 10.15
N VAL A 75 -35.16 -48.69 11.08
CA VAL A 75 -35.37 -47.24 11.27
C VAL A 75 -34.04 -46.48 11.46
N ALA A 76 -33.06 -47.10 12.12
CA ALA A 76 -31.74 -46.51 12.32
C ALA A 76 -31.02 -46.20 10.99
N VAL A 77 -31.11 -47.10 10.00
CA VAL A 77 -30.49 -46.92 8.68
C VAL A 77 -31.23 -45.84 7.88
N GLN A 78 -32.56 -45.82 7.96
CA GLN A 78 -33.38 -44.77 7.35
C GLN A 78 -33.01 -43.38 7.91
N LEU A 79 -32.91 -43.26 9.24
CA LEU A 79 -32.49 -42.01 9.90
C LEU A 79 -31.09 -41.56 9.49
N MET A 80 -30.16 -42.51 9.31
CA MET A 80 -28.81 -42.23 8.84
C MET A 80 -28.81 -41.66 7.40
N MET A 81 -29.62 -42.22 6.49
CA MET A 81 -29.77 -41.70 5.14
C MET A 81 -30.39 -40.30 5.14
N ILE A 82 -31.47 -40.09 5.91
CA ILE A 82 -32.16 -38.80 6.03
C ILE A 82 -31.21 -37.73 6.58
N THR A 83 -30.54 -38.00 7.71
CA THR A 83 -29.61 -37.05 8.33
C THR A 83 -28.44 -36.70 7.41
N THR A 84 -27.91 -37.67 6.67
CA THR A 84 -26.88 -37.44 5.65
C THR A 84 -27.35 -36.45 4.60
N LEU A 85 -28.55 -36.63 4.04
CA LEU A 85 -29.09 -35.75 3.00
C LEU A 85 -29.43 -34.35 3.51
N VAL A 86 -30.02 -34.26 4.71
CA VAL A 86 -30.42 -32.99 5.33
C VAL A 86 -29.21 -32.11 5.65
N CYS A 87 -28.06 -32.69 6.00
CA CYS A 87 -26.84 -31.94 6.32
C CYS A 87 -26.11 -31.36 5.09
N LEU A 88 -26.37 -31.85 3.88
CA LEU A 88 -25.61 -31.47 2.67
C LEU A 88 -25.94 -30.05 2.15
N PRO A 89 -27.21 -29.66 1.94
CA PRO A 89 -27.53 -28.32 1.45
C PRO A 89 -26.97 -27.18 2.32
N PRO A 90 -27.07 -27.20 3.66
CA PRO A 90 -26.44 -26.18 4.53
C PRO A 90 -24.93 -26.13 4.38
N ALA A 91 -24.24 -27.28 4.32
CA ALA A 91 -22.79 -27.33 4.16
C ALA A 91 -22.33 -26.72 2.82
N SER A 92 -23.19 -26.75 1.80
CA SER A 92 -22.90 -26.19 0.48
C SER A 92 -23.16 -24.68 0.35
N LEU A 93 -23.72 -24.03 1.38
CA LEU A 93 -24.09 -22.61 1.36
C LEU A 93 -22.91 -21.69 1.00
N PRO A 94 -21.72 -21.78 1.63
CA PRO A 94 -20.62 -20.86 1.33
C PRO A 94 -20.15 -20.93 -0.12
N SER A 95 -20.20 -22.12 -0.73
CA SER A 95 -19.71 -22.36 -2.08
C SER A 95 -20.74 -22.12 -3.19
N ASN A 96 -22.04 -22.32 -2.90
CA ASN A 96 -23.09 -22.29 -3.93
C ASN A 96 -24.00 -21.07 -3.83
N ALA A 97 -24.16 -20.47 -2.65
CA ALA A 97 -25.10 -19.36 -2.47
C ALA A 97 -24.61 -18.04 -3.09
N VAL A 98 -23.34 -17.96 -3.53
CA VAL A 98 -22.84 -16.84 -4.36
C VAL A 98 -23.69 -16.65 -5.61
N HIS A 99 -24.20 -17.74 -6.18
CA HIS A 99 -25.08 -17.76 -7.34
C HIS A 99 -26.35 -18.55 -7.02
N PRO A 100 -27.47 -17.90 -6.66
CA PRO A 100 -28.68 -18.56 -6.16
C PRO A 100 -29.19 -19.74 -7.02
N PRO A 101 -29.21 -19.66 -8.38
CA PRO A 101 -29.62 -20.80 -9.19
C PRO A 101 -28.77 -22.06 -8.98
N THR A 102 -27.48 -21.91 -8.68
CA THR A 102 -26.59 -23.05 -8.39
C THR A 102 -26.93 -23.70 -7.06
N PHE A 103 -27.20 -22.90 -6.02
CA PHE A 103 -27.64 -23.43 -4.73
C PHE A 103 -28.96 -24.18 -4.86
N LEU A 104 -29.94 -23.60 -5.57
CA LEU A 104 -31.22 -24.26 -5.85
C LEU A 104 -31.04 -25.56 -6.64
N ALA A 105 -30.19 -25.54 -7.67
CA ALA A 105 -29.87 -26.72 -8.48
C ALA A 105 -29.29 -27.86 -7.63
N PHE A 106 -28.44 -27.56 -6.64
CA PHE A 106 -27.91 -28.57 -5.73
C PHE A 106 -28.93 -29.06 -4.69
N ALA A 107 -29.68 -28.14 -4.08
CA ALA A 107 -30.53 -28.43 -2.93
C ALA A 107 -31.89 -29.04 -3.30
N LEU A 108 -32.52 -28.59 -4.39
CA LEU A 108 -33.87 -29.03 -4.75
C LEU A 108 -33.97 -30.53 -5.03
N PRO A 109 -33.09 -31.18 -5.80
CA PRO A 109 -33.19 -32.62 -6.03
C PRO A 109 -33.09 -33.44 -4.74
N ILE A 110 -32.26 -33.00 -3.79
CA ILE A 110 -32.10 -33.65 -2.48
C ILE A 110 -33.41 -33.57 -1.70
N PHE A 111 -34.00 -32.38 -1.58
CA PHE A 111 -35.27 -32.21 -0.86
C PHE A 111 -36.45 -32.87 -1.56
N VAL A 112 -36.52 -32.80 -2.89
CA VAL A 112 -37.54 -33.49 -3.69
C VAL A 112 -37.45 -34.99 -3.45
N SER A 113 -36.25 -35.58 -3.52
CA SER A 113 -36.08 -37.02 -3.27
C SER A 113 -36.52 -37.43 -1.86
N LEU A 114 -36.18 -36.62 -0.84
CA LEU A 114 -36.51 -36.87 0.55
C LEU A 114 -38.03 -36.78 0.80
N VAL A 115 -38.69 -35.76 0.25
CA VAL A 115 -40.14 -35.57 0.38
C VAL A 115 -40.90 -36.64 -0.40
N SER A 116 -40.49 -36.92 -1.65
CA SER A 116 -41.09 -37.98 -2.46
C SER A 116 -40.99 -39.34 -1.76
N TRP A 117 -39.84 -39.65 -1.15
CA TRP A 117 -39.66 -40.87 -0.39
C TRP A 117 -40.62 -40.96 0.81
N GLY A 118 -40.69 -39.90 1.62
CA GLY A 118 -41.52 -39.88 2.81
C GLY A 118 -43.04 -39.92 2.54
N VAL A 119 -43.49 -39.35 1.41
CA VAL A 119 -44.92 -39.35 1.00
C VAL A 119 -45.33 -40.66 0.32
N PHE A 120 -44.52 -41.16 -0.62
CA PHE A 120 -44.97 -42.23 -1.53
C PHE A 120 -44.39 -43.61 -1.22
N LEU A 121 -43.16 -43.69 -0.69
CA LEU A 121 -42.45 -44.97 -0.57
C LEU A 121 -42.53 -45.56 0.85
N ALA A 122 -42.81 -44.76 1.88
CA ALA A 122 -42.87 -45.24 3.26
C ALA A 122 -43.90 -44.48 4.15
N PRO A 123 -45.20 -44.50 3.83
CA PRO A 123 -46.21 -43.59 4.40
C PRO A 123 -46.56 -43.80 5.89
N GLY A 124 -46.12 -44.91 6.52
CA GLY A 124 -46.47 -45.23 7.92
C GLY A 124 -45.79 -44.31 8.95
N ASN A 125 -44.58 -44.66 9.39
CA ASN A 125 -43.86 -43.94 10.44
C ASN A 125 -43.20 -42.62 9.98
N ASN A 126 -43.28 -42.30 8.67
CA ASN A 126 -42.45 -41.24 8.08
C ASN A 126 -43.20 -39.94 7.74
N LEU A 127 -44.50 -39.84 8.04
CA LEU A 127 -45.24 -38.58 7.87
C LEU A 127 -44.62 -37.46 8.72
N ALA A 128 -44.28 -37.74 9.99
CA ALA A 128 -43.61 -36.80 10.87
C ALA A 128 -42.24 -36.35 10.30
N PHE A 129 -41.44 -37.28 9.79
CA PHE A 129 -40.14 -36.97 9.18
C PHE A 129 -40.29 -36.16 7.89
N THR A 130 -41.33 -36.42 7.10
CA THR A 130 -41.64 -35.67 5.88
C THR A 130 -42.01 -34.23 6.20
N VAL A 131 -42.85 -34.00 7.22
CA VAL A 131 -43.21 -32.65 7.68
C VAL A 131 -41.97 -31.90 8.16
N VAL A 132 -41.13 -32.54 8.98
CA VAL A 132 -39.85 -31.94 9.43
C VAL A 132 -38.93 -31.62 8.24
N ALA A 133 -38.83 -32.52 7.26
CA ALA A 133 -38.02 -32.31 6.06
C ALA A 133 -38.52 -31.13 5.21
N ILE A 134 -39.84 -30.95 5.06
CA ILE A 134 -40.44 -29.82 4.33
C ILE A 134 -40.15 -28.50 5.05
N ILE A 135 -40.37 -28.46 6.37
CA ILE A 135 -40.08 -27.27 7.19
C ILE A 135 -38.60 -26.91 7.08
N TYR A 136 -37.72 -27.90 7.21
CA TYR A 136 -36.28 -27.71 7.10
C TYR A 136 -35.86 -27.26 5.70
N ALA A 137 -36.42 -27.84 4.64
CA ALA A 137 -36.19 -27.41 3.27
C ALA A 137 -36.55 -25.93 3.07
N GLY A 138 -37.71 -25.50 3.57
CA GLY A 138 -38.13 -24.10 3.55
C GLY A 138 -37.14 -23.18 4.26
N LEU A 139 -36.69 -23.55 5.47
CA LEU A 139 -35.70 -22.80 6.24
C LEU A 139 -34.35 -22.69 5.52
N ILE A 140 -33.86 -23.79 4.94
CA ILE A 140 -32.56 -23.82 4.25
C ILE A 140 -32.60 -23.07 2.91
N LEU A 141 -33.68 -23.20 2.15
CA LEU A 141 -33.87 -22.44 0.91
C LEU A 141 -33.96 -20.94 1.18
N ALA A 142 -34.75 -20.53 2.19
CA ALA A 142 -34.83 -19.14 2.61
C ALA A 142 -33.49 -18.61 3.13
N SER A 143 -32.77 -19.40 3.93
CA SER A 143 -31.44 -19.05 4.44
C SER A 143 -30.42 -18.90 3.32
N GLY A 144 -30.44 -19.77 2.30
CA GLY A 144 -29.54 -19.67 1.15
C GLY A 144 -29.79 -18.44 0.30
N LEU A 145 -31.05 -18.09 0.05
CA LEU A 145 -31.40 -16.85 -0.65
C LEU A 145 -30.98 -15.62 0.17
N ARG A 146 -31.22 -15.62 1.49
CA ARG A 146 -30.81 -14.54 2.40
C ARG A 146 -29.28 -14.38 2.40
N TYR A 147 -28.55 -15.48 2.50
CA TYR A 147 -27.09 -15.49 2.48
C TYR A 147 -26.53 -14.92 1.18
N ALA A 148 -27.11 -15.28 0.03
CA ALA A 148 -26.72 -14.76 -1.28
C ALA A 148 -26.84 -13.23 -1.36
N LEU A 149 -27.95 -12.67 -0.86
CA LEU A 149 -28.18 -11.22 -0.83
C LEU A 149 -27.16 -10.50 0.05
N VAL A 150 -26.93 -11.01 1.26
CA VAL A 150 -25.97 -10.46 2.21
C VAL A 150 -24.54 -10.54 1.63
N LEU A 151 -24.19 -11.65 1.00
CA LEU A 151 -22.87 -11.83 0.41
C LEU A 151 -22.64 -10.86 -0.75
N ARG A 152 -23.62 -10.71 -1.66
CA ARG A 152 -23.54 -9.74 -2.77
C ARG A 152 -23.33 -8.32 -2.26
N ASP A 153 -24.12 -7.91 -1.27
CA ASP A 153 -24.04 -6.58 -0.66
C ASP A 153 -22.67 -6.35 0.01
N ASN A 154 -22.17 -7.34 0.76
CA ASN A 154 -20.83 -7.31 1.34
C ASN A 154 -19.71 -7.20 0.28
N LEU A 155 -19.81 -7.95 -0.83
CA LEU A 155 -18.81 -7.89 -1.90
C LEU A 155 -18.79 -6.51 -2.58
N VAL A 156 -19.97 -5.94 -2.87
CA VAL A 156 -20.09 -4.60 -3.46
C VAL A 156 -19.53 -3.54 -2.51
N ARG A 157 -19.95 -3.56 -1.24
CA ARG A 157 -19.44 -2.64 -0.21
C ARG A 157 -17.93 -2.75 -0.02
N ASN A 158 -17.39 -3.96 -0.02
CA ASN A 158 -15.94 -4.17 0.10
C ASN A 158 -15.17 -3.62 -1.10
N ALA A 159 -15.70 -3.76 -2.32
CA ALA A 159 -15.10 -3.18 -3.52
C ALA A 159 -15.12 -1.64 -3.48
N GLU A 160 -16.25 -1.06 -3.05
CA GLU A 160 -16.40 0.39 -2.90
C GLU A 160 -15.48 0.96 -1.81
N ASN A 161 -15.44 0.34 -0.63
CA ASN A 161 -14.54 0.72 0.45
C ASN A 161 -13.07 0.70 0.00
N ARG A 162 -12.64 -0.33 -0.73
CA ARG A 162 -11.29 -0.40 -1.29
C ARG A 162 -11.01 0.74 -2.28
N ARG A 163 -12.01 1.15 -3.07
CA ARG A 163 -11.89 2.28 -4.00
C ARG A 163 -11.76 3.60 -3.24
N LEU A 164 -12.62 3.85 -2.26
CA LEU A 164 -12.59 5.06 -1.44
C LEU A 164 -11.26 5.18 -0.67
N LEU A 165 -10.79 4.10 -0.07
CA LEU A 165 -9.49 4.08 0.63
C LEU A 165 -8.32 4.40 -0.31
N ARG A 166 -8.35 3.90 -1.56
CA ARG A 166 -7.33 4.24 -2.56
C ARG A 166 -7.38 5.74 -2.89
N ASN A 167 -8.56 6.31 -3.12
CA ASN A 167 -8.72 7.72 -3.41
C ASN A 167 -8.21 8.61 -2.27
N VAL A 168 -8.57 8.28 -1.02
CA VAL A 168 -8.09 9.01 0.17
C VAL A 168 -6.58 8.96 0.27
N LYS A 169 -5.97 7.78 0.08
CA LYS A 169 -4.50 7.63 0.10
C LYS A 169 -3.83 8.45 -1.00
N GLU A 170 -4.39 8.48 -2.19
CA GLU A 170 -3.84 9.23 -3.31
C GLU A 170 -3.91 10.74 -3.07
N ILE A 171 -5.06 11.24 -2.60
CA ILE A 171 -5.25 12.65 -2.24
C ILE A 171 -4.28 13.04 -1.12
N ASN A 172 -4.18 12.23 -0.06
CA ASN A 172 -3.26 12.49 1.04
C ASN A 172 -1.80 12.52 0.56
N SER A 173 -1.40 11.59 -0.32
CA SER A 173 -0.06 11.57 -0.91
C SER A 173 0.23 12.82 -1.74
N ARG A 174 -0.77 13.33 -2.49
CA ARG A 174 -0.65 14.59 -3.24
C ARG A 174 -0.53 15.79 -2.29
N LEU A 175 -1.35 15.84 -1.24
CA LEU A 175 -1.30 16.90 -0.22
C LEU A 175 0.06 16.93 0.48
N LEU A 176 0.58 15.77 0.89
CA LEU A 176 1.90 15.67 1.50
C LEU A 176 3.01 16.14 0.55
N ARG A 177 2.95 15.81 -0.74
CA ARG A 177 3.91 16.33 -1.73
C ARG A 177 3.86 17.86 -1.80
N PHE A 178 2.67 18.46 -1.83
CA PHE A 178 2.54 19.93 -1.84
C PHE A 178 2.97 20.58 -0.53
N ALA A 179 2.72 19.93 0.61
CA ALA A 179 3.07 20.46 1.92
C ALA A 179 4.56 20.39 2.22
N TYR A 180 5.31 19.48 1.57
CA TYR A 180 6.69 19.16 1.94
C TYR A 180 7.73 19.31 0.83
N GLN A 181 7.33 19.54 -0.42
CA GLN A 181 8.26 19.79 -1.52
C GLN A 181 8.17 21.22 -2.01
N ASP A 182 9.31 21.78 -2.42
CA ASP A 182 9.34 23.01 -3.19
C ASP A 182 8.79 22.74 -4.60
N PRO A 183 7.76 23.49 -5.05
CA PRO A 183 7.08 23.20 -6.31
C PRO A 183 7.97 23.39 -7.55
N LEU A 184 8.99 24.26 -7.47
CA LEU A 184 9.89 24.56 -8.59
C LEU A 184 11.00 23.52 -8.74
N THR A 185 11.70 23.23 -7.65
CA THR A 185 12.92 22.41 -7.64
C THR A 185 12.66 20.94 -7.29
N LYS A 186 11.49 20.62 -6.72
CA LYS A 186 11.09 19.30 -6.20
C LYS A 186 11.93 18.78 -5.03
N LEU A 187 12.89 19.58 -4.55
CA LEU A 187 13.56 19.35 -3.28
C LEU A 187 12.57 19.49 -2.13
N SER A 188 13.00 19.09 -0.94
CA SER A 188 12.24 19.37 0.27
C SER A 188 12.09 20.89 0.44
N ASN A 189 10.94 21.34 0.93
CA ASN A 189 10.80 22.71 1.34
C ASN A 189 11.35 22.91 2.76
N ARG A 190 11.41 24.17 3.20
CA ARG A 190 11.86 24.53 4.55
C ARG A 190 11.17 23.73 5.66
N ARG A 191 9.85 23.58 5.59
CA ARG A 191 9.09 22.84 6.61
C ARG A 191 9.54 21.38 6.72
N ARG A 192 9.67 20.69 5.59
CA ARG A 192 10.15 19.30 5.57
C ARG A 192 11.57 19.21 6.11
N PHE A 193 12.42 20.14 5.72
CA PHE A 193 13.80 20.19 6.17
C PHE A 193 13.89 20.31 7.70
N ASP A 194 13.18 21.27 8.29
CA ASP A 194 13.18 21.48 9.73
C ASP A 194 12.71 20.22 10.48
N GLU A 195 11.60 19.61 10.05
CA GLU A 195 11.05 18.38 10.66
C GLU A 195 11.95 17.14 10.47
N TYR A 196 12.73 17.08 9.40
CA TYR A 196 13.63 15.95 9.12
C TYR A 196 15.00 16.14 9.77
N ALA A 197 15.51 17.36 9.85
CA ALA A 197 16.76 17.70 10.50
C ALA A 197 16.73 17.35 12.00
N ASP A 198 15.63 17.66 12.69
CA ASP A 198 15.44 17.28 14.09
C ASP A 198 15.51 15.75 14.30
N ARG A 199 14.91 14.98 13.38
CA ARG A 199 14.94 13.52 13.42
C ARG A 199 16.32 12.95 13.15
N LEU A 200 17.02 13.46 12.13
CA LEU A 200 18.38 13.03 11.82
C LEU A 200 19.35 13.37 12.96
N LEU A 201 19.15 14.51 13.62
CA LEU A 201 19.92 14.88 14.79
C LEU A 201 19.74 13.91 15.96
N GLN A 202 18.50 13.57 16.29
CA GLN A 202 18.23 12.56 17.32
C GLN A 202 18.85 11.20 16.94
N GLN A 203 18.74 10.81 15.67
CA GLN A 203 19.34 9.58 15.16
C GLN A 203 20.86 9.61 15.27
N ALA A 204 21.49 10.76 15.00
CA ALA A 204 22.94 10.93 15.11
C ALA A 204 23.40 10.79 16.56
N GLN A 205 22.73 11.49 17.48
CA GLN A 205 23.03 11.43 18.92
C GLN A 205 22.87 10.02 19.49
N ASN A 206 21.79 9.33 19.15
CA ASN A 206 21.49 7.99 19.68
C ASN A 206 22.47 6.92 19.19
N ASN A 207 22.99 7.07 17.98
CA ASN A 207 23.86 6.08 17.34
C ASN A 207 25.34 6.49 17.32
N GLY A 208 25.69 7.62 17.94
CA GLY A 208 27.05 8.18 17.88
C GLY A 208 27.51 8.52 16.46
N LEU A 209 26.58 8.86 15.56
CA LEU A 209 26.90 9.29 14.20
C LEU A 209 27.13 10.80 14.17
N GLU A 210 27.84 11.25 13.15
CA GLU A 210 28.08 12.66 12.89
C GLU A 210 27.13 13.21 11.82
N LEU A 211 26.92 14.53 11.84
CA LEU A 211 26.10 15.24 10.87
C LEU A 211 26.90 16.38 10.26
N SER A 212 26.76 16.56 8.94
CA SER A 212 27.28 17.74 8.23
C SER A 212 26.15 18.48 7.54
N LEU A 213 26.13 19.79 7.71
CA LEU A 213 25.19 20.72 7.11
C LEU A 213 25.95 21.60 6.11
N VAL A 214 25.42 21.69 4.90
CA VAL A 214 25.93 22.55 3.84
C VAL A 214 24.85 23.55 3.47
N LEU A 215 25.08 24.84 3.71
CA LEU A 215 24.23 25.94 3.29
C LEU A 215 24.77 26.54 2.00
N ILE A 216 23.92 26.80 1.03
CA ILE A 216 24.29 27.23 -0.33
C ILE A 216 23.43 28.43 -0.69
N ASP A 217 24.05 29.52 -1.13
CA ASP A 217 23.38 30.72 -1.62
C ASP A 217 23.86 31.04 -3.05
N ILE A 218 22.95 31.41 -3.95
CA ILE A 218 23.31 31.76 -5.34
C ILE A 218 23.67 33.24 -5.42
N ASP A 219 24.95 33.52 -5.66
CA ASP A 219 25.45 34.89 -5.75
C ASP A 219 24.77 35.64 -6.91
N ASN A 220 24.36 36.88 -6.65
CA ASN A 220 23.75 37.77 -7.64
C ASN A 220 22.52 37.19 -8.36
N PHE A 221 21.76 36.28 -7.73
CA PHE A 221 20.58 35.68 -8.34
C PHE A 221 19.53 36.71 -8.79
N LYS A 222 19.39 37.82 -8.05
CA LYS A 222 18.51 38.93 -8.43
C LYS A 222 18.92 39.56 -9.77
N GLU A 223 20.21 39.75 -10.01
CA GLU A 223 20.72 40.31 -11.28
C GLU A 223 20.39 39.39 -12.46
N VAL A 224 20.42 38.06 -12.25
CA VAL A 224 20.00 37.07 -13.26
C VAL A 224 18.53 37.25 -13.61
N ASN A 225 17.66 37.39 -12.61
CA ASN A 225 16.23 37.64 -12.84
C ASN A 225 15.99 38.97 -13.56
N ASP A 226 16.66 40.03 -13.13
CA ASP A 226 16.47 41.37 -13.68
C ASP A 226 17.00 41.48 -15.13
N THR A 227 18.06 40.72 -15.48
CA THR A 227 18.70 40.79 -16.80
C THR A 227 18.13 39.77 -17.80
N LEU A 228 17.81 38.56 -17.36
CA LEU A 228 17.41 37.43 -18.23
C LEU A 228 15.94 37.02 -18.04
N GLY A 229 15.24 37.64 -17.09
CA GLY A 229 13.85 37.36 -16.75
C GLY A 229 13.69 36.22 -15.73
N HIS A 230 12.53 36.21 -15.07
CA HIS A 230 12.21 35.22 -14.04
C HIS A 230 12.24 33.76 -14.52
N GLU A 231 11.89 33.50 -15.79
CA GLU A 231 11.97 32.14 -16.34
C GLU A 231 13.41 31.60 -16.39
N ALA A 232 14.40 32.48 -16.63
CA ALA A 232 15.80 32.12 -16.62
C ALA A 232 16.29 31.82 -15.19
N GLY A 233 15.86 32.62 -14.21
CA GLY A 233 16.12 32.35 -12.80
C GLY A 233 15.50 31.04 -12.33
N ASP A 234 14.25 30.77 -12.71
CA ASP A 234 13.57 29.50 -12.43
C ASP A 234 14.32 28.30 -13.02
N ARG A 235 14.82 28.44 -14.25
CA ARG A 235 15.64 27.40 -14.90
C ARG A 235 16.97 27.20 -14.17
N LEU A 236 17.63 28.28 -13.76
CA LEU A 236 18.85 28.23 -12.97
C LEU A 236 18.61 27.45 -11.67
N LEU A 237 17.56 27.78 -10.91
CA LEU A 237 17.21 27.10 -9.66
C LEU A 237 16.97 25.60 -9.87
N ARG A 238 16.26 25.20 -10.93
CA ARG A 238 16.05 23.78 -11.27
C ARG A 238 17.36 23.05 -11.57
N ILE A 239 18.28 23.69 -12.28
CA ILE A 239 19.59 23.10 -12.64
C ILE A 239 20.46 22.96 -11.39
N VAL A 240 20.52 23.99 -10.54
CA VAL A 240 21.25 23.96 -9.27
C VAL A 240 20.72 22.84 -8.37
N ALA A 241 19.40 22.76 -8.19
CA ALA A 241 18.77 21.69 -7.41
C ALA A 241 19.10 20.28 -7.94
N LYS A 242 19.10 20.10 -9.26
CA LYS A 242 19.48 18.83 -9.89
C LYS A 242 20.95 18.50 -9.65
N ARG A 243 21.84 19.49 -9.75
CA ARG A 243 23.28 19.31 -9.52
C ARG A 243 23.56 18.93 -8.06
N ILE A 244 22.96 19.63 -7.11
CA ILE A 244 23.02 19.30 -5.68
C ILE A 244 22.61 17.84 -5.47
N THR A 245 21.41 17.45 -5.92
CA THR A 245 20.90 16.08 -5.75
C THR A 245 21.80 15.03 -6.38
N THR A 246 22.39 15.33 -7.54
CA THR A 246 23.23 14.39 -8.28
C THR A 246 24.55 14.16 -7.54
N VAL A 247 25.21 15.24 -7.10
CA VAL A 247 26.46 15.12 -6.34
C VAL A 247 26.24 14.40 -5.02
N SER A 248 25.20 14.75 -4.27
CA SER A 248 24.88 14.12 -2.98
C SER A 248 24.52 12.63 -3.10
N ARG A 249 24.08 12.15 -4.28
CA ARG A 249 23.83 10.70 -4.51
C ARG A 249 25.08 9.92 -4.89
N HIS A 250 26.09 10.58 -5.45
CA HIS A 250 27.29 9.96 -6.03
C HIS A 250 28.54 10.18 -5.17
N THR A 251 28.37 10.45 -3.88
CA THR A 251 29.48 10.50 -2.93
C THR A 251 29.90 9.08 -2.55
N GLU A 252 30.86 8.50 -3.28
CA GLU A 252 31.47 7.19 -2.94
C GLU A 252 32.05 7.14 -1.50
N LEU A 253 32.27 8.31 -0.89
CA LEU A 253 32.78 8.49 0.48
C LEU A 253 31.84 8.03 1.60
N LEU A 254 30.60 7.68 1.28
CA LEU A 254 29.60 7.44 2.30
C LEU A 254 28.90 6.11 2.04
N THR A 255 29.46 5.07 2.64
CA THR A 255 28.98 3.69 2.57
C THR A 255 27.65 3.49 3.33
N LEU A 256 27.02 4.55 3.85
CA LEU A 256 25.80 4.52 4.68
C LEU A 256 24.77 5.65 4.40
N GLU A 257 24.81 6.35 3.25
CA GLU A 257 24.13 7.65 3.09
C GLU A 257 22.60 7.68 3.25
N ARG A 258 22.16 8.50 4.21
CA ARG A 258 20.96 9.32 4.07
C ARG A 258 21.40 10.78 3.98
N PHE A 259 21.10 11.43 2.85
CA PHE A 259 21.15 12.88 2.72
C PHE A 259 19.73 13.44 2.54
N GLU A 260 19.52 14.69 2.97
CA GLU A 260 18.30 15.44 2.68
C GLU A 260 18.68 16.81 2.12
N ALA A 261 18.23 17.11 0.90
CA ALA A 261 18.43 18.39 0.25
C ALA A 261 17.11 19.18 0.20
N ALA A 262 17.17 20.47 0.52
CA ALA A 262 16.01 21.35 0.58
C ALA A 262 16.30 22.73 0.00
N ARG A 263 15.25 23.40 -0.48
CA ARG A 263 15.25 24.83 -0.78
C ARG A 263 14.54 25.55 0.35
N ILE A 264 15.26 26.42 1.06
CA ILE A 264 14.77 27.08 2.28
C ILE A 264 14.36 28.54 2.05
N GLY A 265 14.85 29.15 0.97
CA GLY A 265 14.62 30.53 0.58
C GLY A 265 14.49 30.67 -0.94
N GLY A 266 14.62 31.91 -1.44
CA GLY A 266 14.53 32.20 -2.88
C GLY A 266 15.65 31.52 -3.66
N ASP A 267 16.88 31.84 -3.32
CA ASP A 267 18.14 31.37 -3.88
C ASP A 267 18.91 30.42 -2.94
N GLU A 268 18.38 30.24 -1.72
CA GLU A 268 19.03 29.47 -0.66
C GLU A 268 18.65 27.98 -0.68
N PHE A 269 19.68 27.14 -0.67
CA PHE A 269 19.58 25.68 -0.56
C PHE A 269 20.33 25.18 0.67
N VAL A 270 19.93 24.02 1.17
CA VAL A 270 20.59 23.35 2.27
C VAL A 270 20.66 21.85 2.02
N VAL A 271 21.75 21.22 2.43
CA VAL A 271 21.91 19.77 2.39
C VAL A 271 22.41 19.28 3.74
N LEU A 272 21.75 18.26 4.27
CA LEU A 272 22.12 17.59 5.50
C LEU A 272 22.58 16.17 5.18
N TYR A 273 23.78 15.81 5.64
CA TYR A 273 24.38 14.49 5.47
C TYR A 273 24.52 13.81 6.83
N LEU A 274 24.00 12.59 6.96
CA LEU A 274 24.17 11.75 8.14
C LEU A 274 25.31 10.74 7.93
N GLY A 275 26.21 10.64 8.90
CA GLY A 275 27.32 9.69 8.88
C GLY A 275 28.56 10.21 8.17
N THR A 276 28.71 11.53 8.01
CA THR A 276 29.90 12.21 7.48
C THR A 276 30.88 12.54 8.62
N PRO A 277 31.99 11.81 8.79
CA PRO A 277 32.88 12.01 9.92
C PRO A 277 33.83 13.20 9.72
N GLY A 278 33.69 14.24 10.54
CA GLY A 278 34.66 15.30 10.73
C GLY A 278 34.65 16.42 9.68
N GLU A 279 35.34 17.50 10.04
CA GLU A 279 35.49 18.75 9.28
C GLU A 279 35.97 18.51 7.84
N MET A 280 37.01 17.69 7.67
CA MET A 280 37.63 17.42 6.37
C MET A 280 36.67 16.79 5.34
N HIS A 281 35.72 15.95 5.80
CA HIS A 281 34.72 15.35 4.90
C HIS A 281 33.62 16.34 4.54
N ALA A 282 33.21 17.18 5.49
CA ALA A 282 32.21 18.22 5.25
C ALA A 282 32.71 19.23 4.21
N ASP A 283 33.98 19.65 4.31
CA ASP A 283 34.61 20.55 3.34
C ASP A 283 34.78 19.90 1.96
N ALA A 284 35.18 18.62 1.90
CA ALA A 284 35.29 17.90 0.64
C ALA A 284 33.94 17.79 -0.10
N ILE A 285 32.85 17.56 0.64
CA ILE A 285 31.50 17.53 0.07
C ILE A 285 31.08 18.91 -0.41
N ALA A 286 31.32 19.95 0.39
CA ALA A 286 31.01 21.33 0.02
C ALA A 286 31.76 21.75 -1.26
N GLN A 287 33.04 21.39 -1.38
CA GLN A 287 33.85 21.65 -2.55
C GLN A 287 33.29 20.93 -3.80
N ARG A 288 32.88 19.66 -3.67
CA ARG A 288 32.24 18.92 -4.78
C ARG A 288 30.93 19.55 -5.21
N VAL A 289 30.11 20.00 -4.25
CA VAL A 289 28.85 20.69 -4.53
C VAL A 289 29.12 22.02 -5.24
N LEU A 290 30.11 22.79 -4.76
CA LEU A 290 30.57 24.03 -5.38
C LEU A 290 30.95 23.82 -6.85
N GLU A 291 31.87 22.89 -7.10
CA GLU A 291 32.38 22.58 -8.44
C GLU A 291 31.27 22.13 -9.39
N ALA A 292 30.34 21.30 -8.92
CA ALA A 292 29.22 20.87 -9.73
C ALA A 292 28.26 22.01 -10.06
N ILE A 293 27.94 22.86 -9.07
CA ILE A 293 27.07 24.01 -9.29
C ILE A 293 27.72 24.99 -10.27
N GLN A 294 29.02 25.27 -10.17
CA GLN A 294 29.73 26.24 -11.01
C GLN A 294 29.94 25.81 -12.47
N GLN A 295 29.65 24.55 -12.82
CA GLN A 295 29.74 24.08 -14.20
C GLN A 295 28.95 25.00 -15.15
N PRO A 296 29.49 25.39 -16.32
CA PRO A 296 28.76 26.19 -17.29
C PRO A 296 27.41 25.55 -17.66
N LEU A 297 26.40 26.38 -17.90
CA LEU A 297 25.06 25.95 -18.30
C LEU A 297 24.46 26.96 -19.28
N GLU A 298 23.51 26.50 -20.11
CA GLU A 298 22.83 27.39 -21.04
C GLU A 298 21.57 28.01 -20.43
N LEU A 299 21.52 29.35 -20.38
CA LEU A 299 20.32 30.13 -20.08
C LEU A 299 20.02 31.01 -21.28
N CYS A 300 18.81 30.87 -21.85
CA CYS A 300 18.32 31.71 -22.95
C CYS A 300 19.32 31.82 -24.13
N GLY A 301 19.97 30.71 -24.50
CA GLY A 301 20.95 30.67 -25.60
C GLY A 301 22.32 31.27 -25.29
N LYS A 302 22.59 31.62 -24.02
CA LYS A 302 23.90 32.10 -23.55
C LYS A 302 24.51 31.13 -22.55
N THR A 303 25.82 30.95 -22.61
CA THR A 303 26.56 30.21 -21.60
C THR A 303 26.73 31.05 -20.34
N PHE A 304 26.27 30.54 -19.21
CA PHE A 304 26.32 31.16 -17.90
C PHE A 304 27.02 30.21 -16.91
N ALA A 305 27.95 30.73 -16.13
CA ALA A 305 28.57 29.99 -15.03
C ALA A 305 28.08 30.60 -13.72
N PRO A 306 27.18 29.93 -12.97
CA PRO A 306 26.67 30.46 -11.72
C PRO A 306 27.79 30.53 -10.68
N ARG A 307 27.72 31.56 -9.82
CA ARG A 307 28.54 31.66 -8.62
C ARG A 307 27.66 31.37 -7.41
N VAL A 308 28.24 30.72 -6.42
CA VAL A 308 27.54 30.37 -5.19
C VAL A 308 28.48 30.55 -4.01
N SER A 309 27.91 31.01 -2.90
CA SER A 309 28.54 31.04 -1.59
C SER A 309 28.11 29.79 -0.80
N ILE A 310 29.06 29.07 -0.22
CA ILE A 310 28.78 27.85 0.56
C ILE A 310 29.31 28.01 1.99
N GLY A 311 28.44 27.76 2.96
CA GLY A 311 28.76 27.63 4.38
C GLY A 311 28.65 26.17 4.83
N VAL A 312 29.59 25.73 5.66
CA VAL A 312 29.65 24.35 6.15
C VAL A 312 29.64 24.35 7.67
N ALA A 313 28.88 23.43 8.26
CA ALA A 313 28.90 23.18 9.69
C ALA A 313 28.79 21.67 9.95
N TRP A 314 29.37 21.19 11.05
CA TRP A 314 29.28 19.78 11.44
C TRP A 314 29.08 19.61 12.94
N ILE A 315 28.46 18.51 13.31
CA ILE A 315 28.25 18.08 14.69
C ILE A 315 28.96 16.73 14.85
N GLY A 316 30.05 16.73 15.64
CA GLY A 316 30.66 15.49 16.12
C GLY A 316 29.76 14.81 17.17
N ALA A 317 30.10 13.59 17.60
CA ALA A 317 29.25 12.71 18.44
C ALA A 317 28.82 13.23 19.86
N ARG A 318 28.93 14.53 20.17
CA ARG A 318 28.44 15.15 21.42
C ARG A 318 27.05 15.78 21.23
N PRO A 319 26.16 15.73 22.24
CA PRO A 319 24.79 16.23 22.12
C PRO A 319 24.74 17.76 21.95
N MET A 320 24.23 18.23 20.82
CA MET A 320 23.93 19.64 20.50
C MET A 320 22.70 19.74 19.58
N THR A 321 22.00 20.88 19.55
CA THR A 321 20.86 21.12 18.64
C THR A 321 21.27 21.78 17.32
N TRP A 322 20.58 21.51 16.20
CA TRP A 322 20.99 22.01 14.88
C TRP A 322 20.94 23.53 14.77
N ARG A 323 20.00 24.19 15.46
CA ARG A 323 19.91 25.65 15.52
C ARG A 323 21.17 26.29 16.12
N HIS A 324 21.81 25.63 17.08
CA HIS A 324 23.10 26.07 17.63
C HIS A 324 24.27 25.84 16.65
N CYS A 325 24.16 24.84 15.77
CA CYS A 325 25.15 24.59 14.72
C CYS A 325 25.13 25.70 13.67
N CYS A 326 23.93 26.11 13.20
CA CYS A 326 23.77 27.24 12.28
C CYS A 326 24.19 28.59 12.88
N ALA A 327 24.14 28.74 14.21
CA ALA A 327 24.46 29.98 14.92
C ALA A 327 25.96 30.14 15.23
N ARG A 328 26.82 29.17 14.92
CA ARG A 328 28.27 29.33 15.05
C ARG A 328 28.79 30.31 14.01
N PRO A 329 29.80 31.15 14.33
CA PRO A 329 30.47 31.97 13.34
C PRO A 329 31.03 31.06 12.25
N MET A 330 30.59 31.24 11.01
CA MET A 330 31.10 30.47 9.88
C MET A 330 32.60 30.73 9.71
N PRO A 331 33.41 29.71 9.40
CA PRO A 331 34.76 29.92 8.88
C PRO A 331 34.70 30.76 7.58
N PRO A 332 35.78 31.47 7.21
CA PRO A 332 35.77 32.35 6.05
C PRO A 332 35.35 31.59 4.78
N CYS A 333 34.45 32.18 3.99
CA CYS A 333 33.97 31.62 2.73
C CYS A 333 35.14 31.15 1.85
N ILE A 334 35.01 29.98 1.24
CA ILE A 334 35.97 29.50 0.24
C ILE A 334 35.85 30.39 -0.99
N ALA A 335 36.73 31.39 -1.09
CA ALA A 335 36.88 32.25 -2.27
C ALA A 335 37.79 31.56 -3.31
N PRO A 336 37.54 31.76 -4.63
CA PRO A 336 38.34 31.14 -5.67
C PRO A 336 39.80 31.61 -5.59
N SER A 337 40.74 30.66 -5.56
CA SER A 337 42.18 30.90 -5.62
C SER A 337 42.54 31.59 -6.94
N ARG A 338 42.99 32.85 -6.89
CA ARG A 338 43.64 33.53 -8.03
C ARG A 338 45.01 32.90 -8.30
N PRO A 339 45.41 32.67 -9.56
CA PRO A 339 46.80 32.35 -9.88
C PRO A 339 47.71 33.55 -9.56
N ALA A 340 48.87 33.26 -8.97
CA ALA A 340 49.79 34.24 -8.41
C ALA A 340 50.34 35.22 -9.46
N GLY A 341 50.21 36.52 -9.20
CA GLY A 341 50.86 37.58 -9.95
C GLY A 341 50.12 38.91 -9.77
N ILE A 342 50.83 39.91 -9.22
CA ILE A 342 50.41 41.30 -8.93
C ILE A 342 49.84 41.50 -7.51
N ALA A 343 50.67 42.12 -6.68
CA ALA A 343 50.31 42.66 -5.38
C ALA A 343 49.52 43.97 -5.52
N SER A 344 48.43 44.10 -4.78
CA SER A 344 48.06 45.35 -4.12
C SER A 344 46.95 45.12 -3.08
N SER A 345 47.12 45.82 -1.96
CA SER A 345 46.27 46.00 -0.78
C SER A 345 44.77 46.11 -1.05
N ILE A 346 43.91 45.63 -0.13
CA ILE A 346 42.78 46.36 0.49
C ILE A 346 42.04 45.47 1.53
N THR A 347 41.52 46.15 2.55
CA THR A 347 40.91 45.81 3.85
C THR A 347 39.82 44.72 3.94
N PRO A 348 39.62 44.12 5.13
CA PRO A 348 38.61 43.08 5.35
C PRO A 348 37.18 43.64 5.36
N ALA A 349 36.31 43.07 4.52
CA ALA A 349 34.89 43.34 4.47
C ALA A 349 34.13 42.54 5.56
N THR A 350 34.38 42.85 6.83
CA THR A 350 33.74 42.18 7.99
C THR A 350 32.36 42.75 8.35
N ARG A 351 31.69 43.50 7.47
CA ARG A 351 30.52 44.32 7.85
C ARG A 351 29.15 43.96 7.24
N ALA A 352 29.04 42.95 6.37
CA ALA A 352 27.77 42.69 5.67
C ALA A 352 26.92 41.53 6.22
N CYS A 353 27.49 40.56 6.95
CA CYS A 353 26.74 39.38 7.40
C CYS A 353 25.93 39.57 8.70
N THR A 354 26.23 40.59 9.51
CA THR A 354 25.55 40.80 10.81
C THR A 354 24.29 41.68 10.73
N SER A 355 24.05 42.41 9.64
CA SER A 355 22.96 43.39 9.58
C SER A 355 21.59 42.81 9.17
N SER A 356 21.56 41.67 8.49
CA SER A 356 20.29 41.04 8.04
C SER A 356 19.57 40.27 9.17
N MET A 357 20.30 39.64 10.10
CA MET A 357 19.70 38.84 11.18
C MET A 357 19.47 39.60 12.49
N ALA A 358 20.10 40.76 12.72
CA ALA A 358 19.93 41.54 13.94
C ALA A 358 18.68 42.46 13.95
N ALA A 359 18.02 42.63 12.80
CA ALA A 359 16.92 43.61 12.65
C ALA A 359 15.52 43.11 13.08
N ARG A 360 15.41 41.90 13.67
CA ARG A 360 14.15 41.42 14.26
C ARG A 360 14.41 40.92 15.67
N GLY A 361 14.27 41.82 16.63
CA GLY A 361 14.24 41.50 18.05
C GLY A 361 13.05 40.59 18.42
N PRO A 362 13.05 40.02 19.63
CA PRO A 362 12.07 39.02 20.03
C PRO A 362 10.71 39.67 20.28
N GLU A 363 9.71 39.38 19.46
CA GLU A 363 8.33 39.54 19.90
C GLU A 363 8.01 38.43 20.91
N SER A 364 7.49 38.87 22.06
CA SER A 364 7.09 38.04 23.20
C SER A 364 6.20 36.86 22.81
N PRO A 365 6.33 35.69 23.46
CA PRO A 365 5.49 34.53 23.16
C PRO A 365 4.06 34.79 23.64
N GLN A 366 3.13 35.02 22.71
CA GLN A 366 1.70 34.88 23.01
C GLN A 366 1.40 33.40 23.26
N HIS A 367 1.04 33.09 24.50
CA HIS A 367 0.46 31.82 24.90
C HIS A 367 -0.76 31.48 24.04
N TRP A 368 -0.71 30.35 23.33
CA TRP A 368 -1.90 29.61 22.93
C TRP A 368 -1.96 28.28 23.68
N PRO A 369 -3.14 27.87 24.18
CA PRO A 369 -3.26 26.79 25.14
C PRO A 369 -3.08 25.42 24.48
N ALA A 370 -2.51 24.50 25.26
CA ALA A 370 -2.41 23.09 24.93
C ALA A 370 -3.80 22.48 24.73
N HIS A 371 -4.01 21.76 23.61
CA HIS A 371 -5.10 20.81 23.46
C HIS A 371 -4.58 19.37 23.60
N PRO A 372 -5.35 18.49 24.24
CA PRO A 372 -4.84 17.23 24.75
C PRO A 372 -4.81 16.14 23.67
N THR A 373 -3.74 15.36 23.71
CA THR A 373 -3.66 14.02 23.15
C THR A 373 -4.81 13.16 23.64
N VAL A 374 -5.59 12.59 22.72
CA VAL A 374 -6.44 11.44 22.97
C VAL A 374 -6.24 10.42 21.85
N TRP A 375 -6.14 9.18 22.31
CA TRP A 375 -5.94 7.91 21.64
C TRP A 375 -6.99 7.55 20.59
#